data_AF-A0A7S3Q9T9-F1
#
_entry.id   AF-A0A7S3Q9T9-F1
#
_cell.length_a   1.000
_cell.length_b   1.000
_cell.length_c   1.000
_cell.angle_alpha   90.00
_cell.angle_beta   90.00
_cell.angle_gamma   90.00
#
_symmetry.space_group_name_H-M   'P 1'
#
loop_
_entity.id
_entity.type
_entity.pdbx_description
1 polymer ?
#
loop_
_entity_poly.entity_id
_entity_poly.type
_entity_poly.pdbx_seq_one_letter_code
_entity_poly.pdbx_strand_id
1 'polypeptide(L)'
;MPALTSMSTWATHNGCSGSYTNSEFSSDQGDNTATLYDYSAGCPPGVLVEHYAVNGGKHNAGGAKIDGARIDPLDFVARVEAGGTPGPPNPPPSPPAPSPTPPDSCINDASWRGKFSDDHTCGYVAQKPTIRCSWESSDNVSANVACVAACDPNCATSPGPSSAPSTAPCSNVESFTFLVGKKNKEVGCSWIKNGKRRGRFCTKPAVSASCP
;
A
#
# COMPACT_ATOMS: atom_id res chain seq x y z
N MET A 1 -30.17 11.10 -3.85
CA MET A 1 -30.94 10.26 -2.90
C MET A 1 -30.38 10.52 -1.50
N PRO A 2 -31.21 10.71 -0.46
CA PRO A 2 -30.73 10.84 0.91
C PRO A 2 -29.94 9.59 1.34
N ALA A 3 -28.90 9.77 2.15
CA ALA A 3 -28.02 8.66 2.55
C ALA A 3 -28.81 7.54 3.25
N LEU A 4 -29.75 7.88 4.13
CA LEU A 4 -30.63 6.92 4.81
C LEU A 4 -31.49 6.11 3.83
N THR A 5 -32.01 6.74 2.77
CA THR A 5 -32.78 6.03 1.74
C THR A 5 -31.89 5.05 0.98
N SER A 6 -30.63 5.42 0.72
CA SER A 6 -29.65 4.52 0.09
C SER A 6 -29.32 3.32 0.98
N MET A 7 -29.11 3.55 2.28
CA MET A 7 -28.83 2.49 3.25
C MET A 7 -30.00 1.51 3.38
N SER A 8 -31.22 2.02 3.51
CA SER A 8 -32.44 1.19 3.56
C SER A 8 -32.65 0.39 2.28
N THR A 9 -32.37 0.97 1.11
CA THR A 9 -32.43 0.26 -0.18
C THR A 9 -31.41 -0.88 -0.22
N TRP A 10 -30.18 -0.63 0.25
CA TRP A 10 -29.14 -1.65 0.32
C TRP A 10 -29.48 -2.77 1.32
N ALA A 11 -30.04 -2.44 2.48
CA ALA A 11 -30.53 -3.44 3.43
C ALA A 11 -31.64 -4.32 2.80
N THR A 12 -32.60 -3.69 2.11
CA THR A 12 -33.68 -4.41 1.41
C THR A 12 -33.15 -5.32 0.32
N HIS A 13 -32.12 -4.89 -0.42
CA HIS A 13 -31.45 -5.72 -1.43
C HIS A 13 -30.83 -6.99 -0.82
N ASN A 14 -30.37 -6.94 0.44
CA ASN A 14 -29.84 -8.10 1.16
C ASN A 14 -30.95 -8.94 1.84
N GLY A 15 -32.22 -8.72 1.50
CA GLY A 15 -33.35 -9.48 2.03
C GLY A 15 -33.80 -9.03 3.43
N CYS A 16 -33.29 -7.91 3.94
CA CYS A 16 -33.73 -7.34 5.21
C CYS A 16 -35.03 -6.54 5.04
N SER A 17 -35.80 -6.35 6.11
CA SER A 17 -37.03 -5.55 6.11
C SER A 17 -36.81 -4.05 5.90
N GLY A 18 -35.56 -3.59 5.98
CA GLY A 18 -35.19 -2.18 5.99
C GLY A 18 -35.41 -1.48 7.34
N SER A 19 -35.92 -2.19 8.36
CA SER A 19 -35.98 -1.71 9.74
C SER A 19 -34.58 -1.70 10.35
N TYR A 20 -34.30 -0.70 11.19
CA TYR A 20 -33.01 -0.56 11.86
C TYR A 20 -33.16 -0.06 13.30
N THR A 21 -32.17 -0.36 14.11
CA THR A 21 -31.87 0.37 15.36
C THR A 21 -30.70 1.32 15.09
N ASN A 22 -30.56 2.34 15.93
CA ASN A 22 -29.42 3.23 15.86
C ASN A 22 -28.72 3.40 17.20
N SER A 23 -27.44 3.75 17.13
CA SER A 23 -26.61 4.05 18.29
C SER A 23 -25.63 5.16 17.94
N GLU A 24 -25.36 6.03 18.91
CA GLU A 24 -24.46 7.17 18.73
C GLU A 24 -23.05 6.85 19.22
N PHE A 25 -22.06 7.37 18.50
CA PHE A 25 -20.64 7.15 18.70
C PHE A 25 -19.86 8.46 18.50
N SER A 26 -18.64 8.50 19.02
CA SER A 26 -17.69 9.59 18.76
C SER A 26 -16.98 9.37 17.42
N SER A 27 -16.66 10.46 16.71
CA SER A 27 -15.89 10.43 15.48
C SER A 27 -14.74 11.45 15.51
N ASP A 28 -13.61 11.12 14.90
CA ASP A 28 -12.49 12.06 14.70
C ASP A 28 -12.67 12.97 13.46
N GLN A 29 -13.76 12.77 12.70
CA GLN A 29 -14.13 13.58 11.54
C GLN A 29 -15.57 14.10 11.64
N GLY A 30 -15.89 15.06 10.76
CA GLY A 30 -17.22 15.69 10.68
C GLY A 30 -17.47 16.60 11.89
N ASP A 31 -18.66 16.49 12.48
CA ASP A 31 -19.09 17.23 13.67
C ASP A 31 -18.79 16.44 14.95
N ASN A 32 -17.73 15.63 14.93
CA ASN A 32 -17.26 14.79 16.03
C ASN A 32 -18.22 13.68 16.49
N THR A 33 -19.28 13.41 15.71
CA THR A 33 -20.27 12.38 16.03
C THR A 33 -20.47 11.43 14.86
N ALA A 34 -20.82 10.19 15.18
CA ALA A 34 -21.24 9.19 14.22
C ALA A 34 -22.46 8.44 14.72
N THR A 35 -23.25 7.93 13.78
CA THR A 35 -24.42 7.10 14.07
C THR A 35 -24.25 5.76 13.38
N LEU A 36 -24.31 4.68 14.15
CA LEU A 36 -24.44 3.33 13.62
C LEU A 36 -25.92 3.07 13.33
N TYR A 37 -26.21 2.57 12.13
CA TYR A 37 -27.51 2.02 11.76
C TYR A 37 -27.35 0.51 11.63
N ASP A 38 -28.00 -0.24 12.51
CA ASP A 38 -27.96 -1.71 12.53
C ASP A 38 -29.30 -2.25 12.02
N TYR A 39 -29.26 -2.95 10.89
CA TYR A 39 -30.42 -3.56 10.24
C TYR A 39 -30.54 -5.05 10.54
N SER A 40 -29.61 -5.64 11.31
CA SER A 40 -29.47 -7.08 11.48
C SER A 40 -30.71 -7.74 12.07
N ALA A 41 -31.44 -7.04 12.95
CA ALA A 41 -32.71 -7.52 13.52
C ALA A 41 -33.83 -7.71 12.46
N GLY A 42 -33.76 -6.97 11.35
CA GLY A 42 -34.67 -7.09 10.23
C GLY A 42 -34.18 -8.02 9.13
N CYS A 43 -33.01 -8.66 9.29
CA CYS A 43 -32.37 -9.49 8.28
C CYS A 43 -32.61 -10.99 8.52
N PRO A 44 -32.49 -11.84 7.47
CA PRO A 44 -32.48 -13.29 7.63
C PRO A 44 -31.34 -13.76 8.54
N PRO A 45 -31.45 -14.96 9.17
CA PRO A 45 -30.37 -15.51 9.98
C PRO A 45 -29.05 -15.59 9.19
N GLY A 46 -27.96 -15.12 9.80
CA GLY A 46 -26.63 -15.10 9.19
C GLY A 46 -26.35 -13.90 8.25
N VAL A 47 -27.29 -12.96 8.11
CA VAL A 47 -27.10 -11.74 7.34
C VAL A 47 -26.90 -10.57 8.30
N LEU A 48 -25.71 -9.96 8.25
CA LEU A 48 -25.39 -8.71 8.96
C LEU A 48 -25.39 -7.54 8.00
N VAL A 49 -26.12 -6.49 8.34
CA VAL A 49 -26.17 -5.24 7.57
C VAL A 49 -26.10 -4.08 8.55
N GLU A 50 -24.99 -3.37 8.50
CA GLU A 50 -24.71 -2.24 9.39
C GLU A 50 -24.04 -1.11 8.61
N HIS A 51 -24.27 0.14 9.05
CA HIS A 51 -23.73 1.32 8.40
C HIS A 51 -23.34 2.39 9.41
N TYR A 52 -22.09 2.85 9.36
CA TYR A 52 -21.65 4.01 10.12
C TYR A 52 -21.82 5.28 9.29
N ALA A 53 -22.60 6.23 9.81
CA ALA A 53 -22.71 7.57 9.24
C ALA A 53 -21.92 8.56 10.09
N VAL A 54 -20.90 9.19 9.51
CA VAL A 54 -20.18 10.30 10.16
C VAL A 54 -20.98 11.59 9.94
N ASN A 55 -21.52 12.16 11.01
CA ASN A 55 -22.33 13.38 10.93
C ASN A 55 -21.45 14.58 10.58
N GLY A 56 -21.90 15.43 9.66
CA GLY A 56 -21.06 16.51 9.11
C GLY A 56 -19.88 16.02 8.25
N GLY A 57 -19.79 14.71 8.00
CA GLY A 57 -18.74 14.12 7.18
C GLY A 57 -18.80 14.61 5.73
N LYS A 58 -17.64 15.02 5.19
CA LYS A 58 -17.47 15.38 3.77
C LYS A 58 -17.04 14.14 2.96
N HIS A 59 -16.69 14.33 1.68
CA HIS A 59 -16.35 13.26 0.72
C HIS A 59 -15.16 12.34 1.08
N ASN A 60 -14.56 12.44 2.26
CA ASN A 60 -13.45 11.60 2.72
C ASN A 60 -13.69 10.97 4.11
N ALA A 61 -14.95 10.90 4.54
CA ALA A 61 -15.32 10.36 5.86
C ALA A 61 -15.05 8.85 6.03
N GLY A 62 -14.77 8.11 4.93
CA GLY A 62 -14.51 6.67 4.98
C GLY A 62 -13.24 6.28 5.76
N GLY A 63 -12.37 7.24 6.09
CA GLY A 63 -11.18 7.01 6.91
C GLY A 63 -11.33 7.39 8.38
N ALA A 64 -12.54 7.76 8.83
CA ALA A 64 -12.81 8.20 10.19
C ALA A 64 -12.56 7.09 11.23
N LYS A 65 -12.15 7.51 12.42
CA LYS A 65 -12.09 6.69 13.61
C LYS A 65 -13.38 6.87 14.39
N ILE A 66 -14.03 5.76 14.70
CA ILE A 66 -15.21 5.70 15.55
C ILE A 66 -14.74 5.26 16.93
N ASP A 67 -15.04 6.05 17.98
CA ASP A 67 -14.53 5.86 19.34
C ASP A 67 -13.00 5.67 19.43
N GLY A 68 -12.27 6.36 18.54
CA GLY A 68 -10.81 6.30 18.50
C GLY A 68 -10.22 5.10 17.74
N ALA A 69 -11.06 4.17 17.28
CA ALA A 69 -10.65 3.02 16.46
C ALA A 69 -11.09 3.19 14.99
N ARG A 70 -10.26 2.73 14.05
CA ARG A 70 -10.72 2.58 12.67
C ARG A 70 -11.62 1.35 12.59
N ILE A 71 -12.69 1.45 11.81
CA ILE A 71 -13.50 0.27 11.47
C ILE A 71 -12.64 -0.65 10.60
N ASP A 72 -12.38 -1.86 11.10
CA ASP A 72 -11.63 -2.89 10.37
C ASP A 72 -12.62 -3.80 9.61
N PRO A 73 -12.56 -3.85 8.27
CA PRO A 73 -13.39 -4.76 7.49
C PRO A 73 -13.22 -6.25 7.88
N LEU A 74 -12.05 -6.64 8.38
CA LEU A 74 -11.80 -8.03 8.80
C LEU A 74 -12.54 -8.40 10.09
N ASP A 75 -12.74 -7.44 10.99
CA ASP A 75 -13.56 -7.65 12.20
C ASP A 75 -15.03 -7.89 11.82
N PHE A 76 -15.54 -7.13 10.84
CA PHE A 76 -16.88 -7.36 10.29
C PHE A 76 -17.02 -8.78 9.72
N VAL A 77 -16.07 -9.21 8.89
CA VAL A 77 -16.07 -10.57 8.32
C VAL A 77 -16.02 -11.63 9.42
N ALA A 78 -15.14 -11.46 10.41
CA ALA A 78 -15.06 -12.39 11.54
C ALA A 78 -16.40 -12.51 12.30
N ARG A 79 -17.14 -11.40 12.48
CA ARG A 79 -18.47 -11.42 13.11
C ARG A 79 -19.53 -12.11 12.26
N VAL A 80 -19.50 -11.92 10.94
CA VAL A 80 -20.37 -12.64 10.00
C VAL A 80 -20.12 -14.15 10.13
N GLU A 81 -18.86 -14.58 10.04
CA GLU A 81 -18.48 -16.00 10.14
C GLU A 81 -18.78 -16.61 11.52
N ALA A 82 -18.76 -15.81 12.59
CA ALA A 82 -19.07 -16.25 13.95
C ALA A 82 -20.59 -16.37 14.25
N GLY A 83 -21.47 -16.10 13.28
CA GLY A 83 -22.92 -16.28 13.46
C GLY A 83 -23.68 -15.02 13.89
N GLY A 84 -23.11 -13.84 13.71
CA GLY A 84 -23.89 -12.61 13.56
C GLY A 84 -24.52 -12.03 14.83
N THR A 85 -23.81 -12.00 15.94
CA THR A 85 -24.25 -11.17 17.08
C THR A 85 -23.90 -9.71 16.80
N PRO A 86 -24.87 -8.77 16.74
CA PRO A 86 -24.59 -7.35 16.71
C PRO A 86 -24.05 -6.96 18.09
N GLY A 87 -22.74 -6.84 18.19
CA GLY A 87 -22.08 -6.27 19.35
C GLY A 87 -21.74 -4.80 19.07
N PRO A 88 -21.80 -3.92 20.08
CA PRO A 88 -21.10 -2.63 20.00
C PRO A 88 -19.63 -2.86 19.61
N PRO A 89 -18.91 -1.83 19.09
CA PRO A 89 -17.46 -1.96 18.89
C PRO A 89 -16.87 -2.57 20.15
N ASN A 90 -16.20 -3.70 19.97
CA ASN A 90 -15.63 -4.49 21.04
C ASN A 90 -14.87 -3.54 21.99
N PRO A 91 -14.95 -3.66 23.33
CA PRO A 91 -14.04 -2.95 24.21
C PRO A 91 -12.61 -3.12 23.69
N PRO A 92 -11.73 -2.12 23.89
CA PRO A 92 -10.38 -2.12 23.34
C PRO A 92 -9.75 -3.50 23.57
N PRO A 93 -9.14 -4.11 22.53
CA PRO A 93 -8.59 -5.44 22.65
C PRO A 93 -7.70 -5.49 23.89
N SER A 94 -7.87 -6.55 24.70
CA SER A 94 -6.90 -6.86 25.75
C SER A 94 -5.48 -6.80 25.15
N PRO A 95 -4.46 -6.39 25.92
CA PRO A 95 -3.10 -6.21 25.42
C PRO A 95 -2.75 -7.39 24.51
N PRO A 96 -2.33 -7.16 23.26
CA PRO A 96 -2.05 -8.24 22.34
C PRO A 96 -1.11 -9.22 23.05
N ALA A 97 -1.47 -10.50 23.04
CA ALA A 97 -0.48 -11.55 23.21
C ALA A 97 0.70 -11.18 22.31
N PRO A 98 1.96 -11.22 22.80
CA PRO A 98 3.09 -10.63 22.10
C PRO A 98 3.04 -11.07 20.64
N SER A 99 2.76 -10.09 19.78
CA SER A 99 2.77 -10.25 18.35
C SER A 99 4.12 -10.87 17.99
N PRO A 100 4.19 -11.86 17.07
CA PRO A 100 5.48 -12.32 16.60
C PRO A 100 6.30 -11.10 16.22
N THR A 101 7.49 -11.03 16.81
CA THR A 101 8.50 -10.00 16.56
C THR A 101 8.51 -9.69 15.07
N PRO A 102 8.46 -8.39 14.66
CA PRO A 102 8.62 -8.02 13.27
C PRO A 102 9.84 -8.76 12.72
N PRO A 103 9.80 -9.35 11.51
CA PRO A 103 11.03 -9.85 10.92
C PRO A 103 12.00 -8.68 10.88
N ASP A 104 13.12 -8.81 11.59
CA ASP A 104 14.25 -7.87 11.74
C ASP A 104 14.94 -7.51 10.40
N SER A 105 14.24 -7.65 9.27
CA SER A 105 14.80 -7.55 7.96
C SER A 105 13.94 -6.66 7.10
N CYS A 106 14.38 -5.40 6.95
CA CYS A 106 13.96 -4.46 5.93
C CYS A 106 14.35 -4.97 4.54
N ILE A 107 13.72 -6.08 4.11
CA ILE A 107 14.01 -6.76 2.87
C ILE A 107 12.76 -6.70 2.01
N ASN A 108 12.94 -6.26 0.77
CA ASN A 108 11.92 -6.34 -0.25
C ASN A 108 11.95 -7.73 -0.89
N ASP A 109 10.77 -8.29 -1.15
CA ASP A 109 10.60 -9.49 -1.95
C ASP A 109 10.83 -9.14 -3.43
N ALA A 110 11.91 -9.69 -3.99
CA ALA A 110 12.27 -9.48 -5.40
C ALA A 110 11.29 -10.14 -6.38
N SER A 111 10.46 -11.08 -5.92
CA SER A 111 9.44 -11.77 -6.72
C SER A 111 8.08 -11.07 -6.67
N TRP A 112 7.85 -10.14 -5.73
CA TRP A 112 6.57 -9.46 -5.63
C TRP A 112 6.28 -8.60 -6.86
N ARG A 113 5.05 -8.71 -7.37
CA ARG A 113 4.51 -7.95 -8.50
C ARG A 113 3.12 -7.46 -8.16
N GLY A 114 2.81 -6.23 -8.54
CA GLY A 114 1.47 -5.67 -8.37
C GLY A 114 0.45 -6.38 -9.26
N LYS A 115 -0.78 -6.53 -8.74
CA LYS A 115 -1.90 -7.29 -9.34
C LYS A 115 -2.21 -6.99 -10.81
N PHE A 116 -1.92 -5.79 -11.27
CA PHE A 116 -2.25 -5.32 -12.62
C PHE A 116 -1.03 -5.08 -13.52
N SER A 117 0.20 -5.34 -13.06
CA SER A 117 1.41 -5.20 -13.89
C SER A 117 2.65 -5.86 -13.26
N ASP A 118 3.39 -6.61 -14.07
CA ASP A 118 4.70 -7.17 -13.71
C ASP A 118 5.81 -6.10 -13.59
N ASP A 119 5.56 -4.87 -14.02
CA ASP A 119 6.49 -3.75 -13.80
C ASP A 119 6.30 -3.13 -12.40
N HIS A 120 5.21 -3.44 -11.70
CA HIS A 120 4.94 -2.96 -10.35
C HIS A 120 5.72 -3.76 -9.33
N THR A 121 7.03 -3.54 -9.26
CA THR A 121 7.93 -4.11 -8.25
C THR A 121 7.99 -3.25 -6.98
N CYS A 122 8.69 -3.71 -5.95
CA CYS A 122 8.94 -2.89 -4.75
C CYS A 122 9.67 -1.57 -5.04
N GLY A 123 10.46 -1.48 -6.10
CA GLY A 123 11.05 -0.22 -6.55
C GLY A 123 10.01 0.77 -7.11
N TYR A 124 8.94 0.26 -7.72
CA TYR A 124 7.80 1.06 -8.14
C TYR A 124 6.99 1.53 -6.92
N VAL A 125 6.79 0.67 -5.92
CA VAL A 125 6.11 1.01 -4.67
C VAL A 125 6.83 2.14 -3.92
N ALA A 126 8.16 2.06 -3.80
CA ALA A 126 9.00 3.03 -3.10
C ALA A 126 8.91 4.47 -3.62
N GLN A 127 8.49 4.68 -4.87
CA GLN A 127 8.33 6.03 -5.43
C GLN A 127 7.12 6.78 -4.86
N LYS A 128 6.07 6.07 -4.43
CA LYS A 128 4.85 6.65 -3.83
C LYS A 128 4.31 5.74 -2.72
N PRO A 129 5.05 5.60 -1.60
CA PRO A 129 4.72 4.63 -0.57
C PRO A 129 3.36 4.91 0.08
N THR A 130 2.96 6.16 0.21
CA THR A 130 1.65 6.57 0.78
C THR A 130 0.44 5.99 0.08
N ILE A 131 0.56 5.64 -1.21
CA ILE A 131 -0.54 5.09 -2.01
C ILE A 131 -0.27 3.64 -2.39
N ARG A 132 0.98 3.34 -2.77
CA ARG A 132 1.34 2.06 -3.40
C ARG A 132 1.59 0.94 -2.38
N CYS A 133 1.83 1.27 -1.11
CA CYS A 133 1.99 0.25 -0.08
C CYS A 133 0.68 -0.47 0.27
N SER A 134 -0.45 0.15 -0.03
CA SER A 134 -1.78 -0.46 0.07
C SER A 134 -2.16 -1.30 -1.14
N TRP A 135 -1.23 -1.54 -2.08
CA TRP A 135 -1.48 -2.38 -3.25
C TRP A 135 -1.21 -3.85 -2.95
N GLU A 136 -1.72 -4.72 -3.81
CA GLU A 136 -1.64 -6.18 -3.65
C GLU A 136 -1.09 -6.82 -4.92
N SER A 137 -0.57 -8.04 -4.80
CA SER A 137 -0.22 -8.91 -5.92
C SER A 137 -1.42 -9.69 -6.48
N SER A 138 -1.19 -10.45 -7.55
CA SER A 138 -2.14 -11.45 -8.07
C SER A 138 -2.55 -12.49 -7.02
N ASP A 139 -1.63 -12.79 -6.10
CA ASP A 139 -1.81 -13.75 -5.01
C ASP A 139 -2.37 -13.10 -3.74
N ASN A 140 -2.85 -11.85 -3.83
CA ASN A 140 -3.36 -11.04 -2.72
C ASN A 140 -2.33 -10.78 -1.61
N VAL A 141 -1.04 -10.76 -1.94
CA VAL A 141 0.03 -10.36 -1.02
C VAL A 141 0.19 -8.84 -1.06
N SER A 142 0.04 -8.17 0.08
CA SER A 142 0.14 -6.71 0.14
C SER A 142 1.59 -6.21 0.02
N ALA A 143 1.74 -5.04 -0.59
CA ALA A 143 3.04 -4.37 -0.75
C ALA A 143 3.64 -3.95 0.60
N ASN A 144 2.83 -3.68 1.63
CA ASN A 144 3.32 -3.43 2.99
C ASN A 144 4.10 -4.62 3.59
N VAL A 145 3.70 -5.85 3.24
CA VAL A 145 4.34 -7.07 3.75
C VAL A 145 5.49 -7.50 2.83
N ALA A 146 5.32 -7.39 1.52
CA ALA A 146 6.34 -7.81 0.56
C ALA A 146 7.43 -6.76 0.33
N CYS A 147 7.12 -5.47 0.47
CA CYS A 147 8.03 -4.37 0.17
C CYS A 147 8.32 -3.54 1.43
N VAL A 148 8.68 -4.22 2.52
CA VAL A 148 8.89 -3.60 3.84
C VAL A 148 9.88 -2.43 3.77
N ALA A 149 10.97 -2.57 3.02
CA ALA A 149 11.96 -1.50 2.87
C ALA A 149 11.45 -0.30 2.05
N ALA A 150 10.43 -0.49 1.21
CA ALA A 150 9.76 0.57 0.48
C ALA A 150 8.65 1.26 1.27
N CYS A 151 8.03 0.54 2.21
CA CYS A 151 6.79 0.95 2.88
C CYS A 151 6.97 1.39 4.32
N ASP A 152 7.96 0.84 5.02
CA ASP A 152 8.24 1.21 6.40
C ASP A 152 9.23 2.39 6.46
N PRO A 153 8.83 3.54 7.03
CA PRO A 153 9.75 4.66 7.23
C PRO A 153 10.90 4.34 8.19
N ASN A 154 10.76 3.36 9.09
CA ASN A 154 11.82 2.93 10.00
C ASN A 154 12.90 2.11 9.27
N CYS A 155 12.56 1.54 8.11
CA CYS A 155 13.52 0.88 7.23
C CYS A 155 14.37 1.86 6.41
N ALA A 156 14.01 3.14 6.38
CA ALA A 156 14.84 4.18 5.75
C ALA A 156 16.11 4.52 6.55
N THR A 157 16.20 4.06 7.80
CA THR A 157 17.36 4.27 8.70
C THR A 157 18.29 3.07 8.84
N SER A 158 17.95 1.93 8.25
CA SER A 158 18.91 0.84 8.15
C SER A 158 19.87 1.18 6.99
N PRO A 159 21.20 1.31 7.21
CA PRO A 159 22.10 1.20 6.07
C PRO A 159 21.78 -0.16 5.48
N GLY A 160 21.12 -0.17 4.32
CA GLY A 160 20.67 -1.41 3.72
C GLY A 160 21.83 -2.39 3.61
N PRO A 161 21.59 -3.67 3.31
CA PRO A 161 22.62 -4.47 2.69
C PRO A 161 23.11 -3.66 1.48
N SER A 162 24.26 -3.02 1.69
CA SER A 162 25.22 -2.72 0.68
C SER A 162 25.25 -3.98 -0.16
N SER A 163 24.86 -3.85 -1.43
CA SER A 163 25.46 -4.68 -2.44
C SER A 163 26.97 -4.44 -2.30
N ALA A 164 27.59 -5.16 -1.37
CA ALA A 164 29.01 -5.30 -1.32
C ALA A 164 29.35 -6.07 -2.60
N PRO A 165 30.01 -5.46 -3.60
CA PRO A 165 30.76 -6.27 -4.51
C PRO A 165 31.77 -7.02 -3.66
N SER A 166 31.56 -8.34 -3.56
CA SER A 166 32.59 -9.27 -3.12
C SER A 166 33.85 -8.99 -3.93
N THR A 167 34.92 -8.79 -3.19
CA THR A 167 36.27 -8.42 -3.57
C THR A 167 36.74 -9.17 -4.83
N ALA A 168 36.85 -8.46 -5.96
CA ALA A 168 37.70 -8.86 -7.07
C ALA A 168 38.55 -7.65 -7.50
N PRO A 169 39.88 -7.80 -7.66
CA PRO A 169 40.78 -6.67 -7.85
C PRO A 169 40.74 -6.10 -9.27
N CYS A 170 40.71 -4.77 -9.31
CA CYS A 170 41.25 -3.81 -10.28
C CYS A 170 41.23 -4.18 -11.78
N SER A 171 40.48 -3.43 -12.59
CA SER A 171 41.02 -3.01 -13.89
C SER A 171 40.31 -1.76 -14.41
N ASN A 172 41.12 -0.72 -14.58
CA ASN A 172 40.76 0.51 -15.25
C ASN A 172 40.47 0.18 -16.73
N VAL A 173 39.21 0.22 -17.14
CA VAL A 173 38.85 0.11 -18.56
C VAL A 173 38.22 1.42 -19.03
N GLU A 174 39.08 2.32 -19.48
CA GLU A 174 38.72 3.37 -20.43
C GLU A 174 38.24 2.75 -21.75
N SER A 175 37.05 2.15 -21.83
CA SER A 175 36.47 1.70 -23.11
C SER A 175 34.97 1.50 -23.02
N PHE A 176 34.16 2.55 -23.24
CA PHE A 176 32.77 2.36 -23.67
C PHE A 176 32.76 2.21 -25.20
N THR A 177 32.51 0.98 -25.66
CA THR A 177 32.31 0.65 -27.07
C THR A 177 30.82 0.72 -27.38
N PHE A 178 30.44 1.48 -28.39
CA PHE A 178 29.07 1.52 -28.90
C PHE A 178 29.02 0.86 -30.28
N LEU A 179 27.99 0.07 -30.55
CA LEU A 179 27.72 -0.50 -31.86
C LEU A 179 26.91 0.50 -32.69
N VAL A 180 27.41 0.89 -33.88
CA VAL A 180 26.71 1.85 -34.75
C VAL A 180 26.55 1.28 -36.17
N GLY A 181 25.31 1.34 -36.70
CA GLY A 181 24.96 1.00 -38.08
C GLY A 181 24.56 -0.47 -38.31
N LYS A 182 23.97 -0.77 -39.48
CA LYS A 182 23.38 -2.08 -39.87
C LYS A 182 24.34 -3.28 -39.89
N LYS A 183 25.63 -3.07 -39.59
CA LYS A 183 26.68 -4.10 -39.56
C LYS A 183 27.42 -4.18 -38.21
N ASN A 184 26.90 -3.57 -37.15
CA ASN A 184 27.41 -3.66 -35.77
C ASN A 184 28.94 -3.49 -35.67
N LYS A 185 29.46 -2.35 -36.10
CA LYS A 185 30.89 -2.04 -35.97
C LYS A 185 31.15 -1.38 -34.63
N GLU A 186 32.12 -1.91 -33.89
CA GLU A 186 32.59 -1.37 -32.60
C GLU A 186 33.35 -0.05 -32.80
N VAL A 187 32.90 1.01 -32.14
CA VAL A 187 33.61 2.30 -32.09
C VAL A 187 33.65 2.87 -30.68
N GLY A 188 34.81 3.41 -30.29
CA GLY A 188 35.03 4.07 -28.99
C GLY A 188 34.95 5.60 -29.05
N CYS A 189 34.94 6.26 -27.88
CA CYS A 189 34.82 7.72 -27.75
C CYS A 189 35.87 8.55 -28.51
N SER A 190 37.02 7.96 -28.85
CA SER A 190 38.06 8.62 -29.66
C SER A 190 37.58 8.93 -31.09
N TRP A 191 36.67 8.12 -31.65
CA TRP A 191 36.10 8.33 -32.98
C TRP A 191 35.18 9.56 -33.04
N ILE A 192 34.46 9.85 -31.96
CA ILE A 192 33.48 10.94 -31.90
C ILE A 192 34.14 12.33 -31.93
N LYS A 193 35.42 12.43 -31.51
CA LYS A 193 36.13 13.73 -31.46
C LYS A 193 36.39 14.37 -32.82
N ASN A 194 36.45 13.57 -33.89
CA ASN A 194 36.73 14.02 -35.26
C ASN A 194 35.48 14.17 -36.14
N GLY A 195 34.29 13.83 -35.63
CA GLY A 195 33.02 13.93 -36.35
C GLY A 195 32.18 15.12 -35.93
N LYS A 196 31.51 15.77 -36.90
CA LYS A 196 30.67 16.98 -36.77
C LYS A 196 29.38 16.80 -35.91
N ARG A 197 29.35 15.86 -34.96
CA ARG A 197 28.21 15.54 -34.08
C ARG A 197 28.62 15.56 -32.61
N ARG A 198 29.06 16.74 -32.15
CA ARG A 198 29.28 17.02 -30.73
C ARG A 198 27.93 17.41 -30.13
N GLY A 199 27.39 16.63 -29.18
CA GLY A 199 26.30 17.20 -28.39
C GLY A 199 25.44 16.28 -27.53
N ARG A 200 25.44 14.94 -27.69
CA ARG A 200 24.45 14.13 -26.94
C ARG A 200 24.91 12.86 -26.23
N PHE A 201 26.15 12.39 -26.40
CA PHE A 201 26.54 11.06 -25.89
C PHE A 201 27.77 11.04 -24.96
N CYS A 202 28.47 12.16 -24.76
CA CYS A 202 29.67 12.21 -23.90
C CYS A 202 29.71 13.46 -23.02
N THR A 203 28.60 13.84 -22.41
CA THR A 203 28.63 14.83 -21.32
C THR A 203 29.00 14.11 -20.03
N LYS A 204 30.23 14.36 -19.57
CA LYS A 204 30.75 13.95 -18.25
C LYS A 204 29.77 14.40 -17.14
N PRO A 205 29.46 13.57 -16.14
CA PRO A 205 29.37 14.06 -14.78
C PRO A 205 30.78 14.11 -14.19
N ALA A 206 31.16 15.30 -13.73
CA ALA A 206 32.28 15.47 -12.83
C ALA A 206 31.90 14.84 -11.48
N VAL A 207 32.56 13.76 -11.09
CA VAL A 207 32.74 13.43 -9.69
C VAL A 207 34.11 12.79 -9.52
N SER A 208 34.94 13.46 -8.74
CA SER A 208 36.20 12.98 -8.21
C SER A 208 35.99 11.65 -7.49
N ALA A 209 36.40 10.56 -8.13
CA ALA A 209 36.62 9.29 -7.45
C ALA A 209 38.05 9.31 -6.89
N SER A 210 38.21 9.86 -5.67
CA SER A 210 39.25 9.35 -4.78
C SER A 210 38.67 8.10 -4.14
N CYS A 211 39.15 6.93 -4.54
CA CYS A 211 39.21 5.79 -3.63
C CYS A 211 40.23 6.16 -2.54
N PRO A 212 40.02 5.82 -1.25
CA PRO A 212 39.34 4.63 -0.75
C PRO A 212 37.92 4.85 -0.22
#